data_AF-A0A938GWX7-F1
#
_entry.id   AF-A0A938GWX7-F1
#
_cell.length_a   1.000
_cell.length_b   1.000
_cell.length_c   1.000
_cell.angle_alpha   90.00
_cell.angle_beta   90.00
_cell.angle_gamma   90.00
#
_symmetry.space_group_name_H-M   'P 1'
#
loop_
_entity.id
_entity.type
_entity.pdbx_description
1 polymer ?
#
loop_
_entity_poly.entity_id
_entity_poly.type
_entity_poly.pdbx_seq_one_letter_code
_entity_poly.pdbx_strand_id
1 'polypeptide(L)'
;MTSRERVFAAIAHREPDRVPIDLGATPSSGISAIAYGNLKRHLGLTGDQTRVDDVVQQLAEPEDAILDRFHIDALPASQAPRPAPTFDLQPLKTMIRSILCASLFLTPDVFAAPDANLQWWREARFGLFIHWGPVSLKGTEIGWSRAGERRGYRGPGTLVPTDEYDNLYRQFNPTLFNAREWVALAQAAGMKYLVFTSRHHDGFSMFDTQASDYKITSPLSPFRRDVVRELADACHAAGLKFGLYYSQPDWRHPDAFTPDRHDRYLAYLKTQVRELLTNYGRLDILWFDGLGKKEEDYDGEAINRLARELQPHLLINNRNGLPEDFDTPEQRVGKYQDHRPWESC
;
A
#
# COMPACT_ATOMS: atom_id res chain seq x y z
N MET A 1 -36.11 -7.24 8.23
CA MET A 1 -35.67 -6.14 9.12
C MET A 1 -35.54 -4.84 8.31
N THR A 2 -35.69 -3.66 8.91
CA THR A 2 -35.27 -2.38 8.31
C THR A 2 -33.76 -2.21 8.40
N SER A 3 -33.18 -1.24 7.70
CA SER A 3 -31.75 -0.95 7.80
C SER A 3 -31.36 -0.58 9.22
N ARG A 4 -32.17 0.26 9.88
CA ARG A 4 -31.98 0.63 11.29
C ARG A 4 -32.03 -0.57 12.23
N GLU A 5 -33.00 -1.47 12.06
CA GLU A 5 -33.10 -2.69 12.87
C GLU A 5 -31.85 -3.58 12.74
N ARG A 6 -31.29 -3.68 11.53
CA ARG A 6 -30.04 -4.41 11.28
C ARG A 6 -28.84 -3.75 11.97
N VAL A 7 -28.75 -2.43 11.90
CA VAL A 7 -27.71 -1.67 12.62
C VAL A 7 -27.82 -1.91 14.12
N PHE A 8 -29.02 -1.83 14.70
CA PHE A 8 -29.22 -2.12 16.12
C PHE A 8 -28.98 -3.58 16.50
N ALA A 9 -29.30 -4.54 15.62
CA ALA A 9 -28.95 -5.94 15.84
C ALA A 9 -27.43 -6.11 15.89
N ALA A 10 -26.70 -5.54 14.93
CA ALA A 10 -25.24 -5.60 14.88
C ALA A 10 -24.59 -4.93 16.10
N ILE A 11 -25.06 -3.74 16.51
CA ILE A 11 -24.60 -3.05 17.74
C ILE A 11 -24.86 -3.90 18.99
N ALA A 12 -25.98 -4.62 19.02
CA ALA A 12 -26.33 -5.53 20.10
C ALA A 12 -25.65 -6.92 19.99
N HIS A 13 -24.65 -7.07 19.12
CA HIS A 13 -23.97 -8.35 18.85
C HIS A 13 -24.91 -9.50 18.45
N ARG A 14 -26.00 -9.18 17.75
CA ARG A 14 -26.92 -10.15 17.14
C ARG A 14 -26.73 -10.15 15.63
N GLU A 15 -26.75 -11.33 15.01
CA GLU A 15 -26.60 -11.46 13.56
C GLU A 15 -27.83 -10.87 12.84
N PRO A 16 -27.66 -9.86 11.97
CA PRO A 16 -28.76 -9.34 11.17
C PRO A 16 -29.10 -10.29 10.01
N ASP A 17 -30.33 -10.22 9.50
CA ASP A 17 -30.79 -11.02 8.34
C ASP A 17 -29.97 -10.77 7.05
N ARG A 18 -29.30 -9.61 6.96
CA ARG A 18 -28.28 -9.25 5.95
C ARG A 18 -27.51 -8.00 6.39
N VAL A 19 -26.49 -7.62 5.63
CA VAL A 19 -25.76 -6.35 5.84
C VAL A 19 -26.72 -5.16 5.67
N PRO A 20 -26.72 -4.17 6.61
CA PRO A 20 -27.51 -2.95 6.46
C PRO A 20 -27.02 -2.15 5.24
N ILE A 21 -27.97 -1.61 4.48
CA ILE A 21 -27.70 -0.71 3.36
C ILE A 21 -28.16 0.68 3.78
N ASP A 22 -27.29 1.67 3.62
CA ASP A 22 -27.61 3.08 3.82
C ASP A 22 -27.23 3.85 2.56
N LEU A 23 -28.12 4.70 2.07
CA LEU A 23 -27.88 5.61 0.94
C LEU A 23 -27.70 7.07 1.41
N GLY A 24 -27.58 7.23 2.73
CA GLY A 24 -27.41 8.49 3.44
C GLY A 24 -28.73 9.17 3.76
N ALA A 25 -28.74 9.89 4.87
CA ALA A 25 -29.89 10.67 5.33
C ALA A 25 -29.56 12.16 5.49
N THR A 26 -28.31 12.57 5.30
CA THR A 26 -27.89 13.97 5.47
C THR A 26 -27.16 14.48 4.24
N PRO A 27 -27.06 15.81 4.06
CA PRO A 27 -26.20 16.46 3.07
C PRO A 27 -24.69 16.18 3.23
N SER A 28 -24.30 15.23 4.10
CA SER A 28 -22.93 14.86 4.41
C SER A 28 -22.68 13.34 4.44
N SER A 29 -23.72 12.52 4.26
CA SER A 29 -23.64 11.05 4.34
C SER A 29 -24.27 10.32 3.14
N GLY A 30 -24.67 11.07 2.11
CA GLY A 30 -25.39 10.59 0.92
C GLY A 30 -24.58 9.69 -0.02
N ILE A 31 -25.31 9.00 -0.90
CA ILE A 31 -24.76 8.39 -2.12
C ILE A 31 -24.48 9.45 -3.19
N SER A 32 -23.37 9.35 -3.91
CA SER A 32 -23.08 10.29 -5.00
C SER A 32 -24.08 10.16 -6.16
N ALA A 33 -24.39 11.25 -6.84
CA ALA A 33 -25.34 11.30 -7.94
C ALA A 33 -24.96 10.38 -9.11
N ILE A 34 -23.66 10.21 -9.35
CA ILE A 34 -23.15 9.28 -10.37
C ILE A 34 -23.40 7.83 -9.94
N ALA A 35 -23.05 7.47 -8.71
CA ALA A 35 -23.26 6.12 -8.19
C ALA A 35 -24.76 5.77 -8.14
N TYR A 36 -25.58 6.73 -7.73
CA TYR A 36 -27.03 6.59 -7.69
C TYR A 36 -27.63 6.42 -9.09
N GLY A 37 -27.20 7.22 -10.07
CA GLY A 37 -27.62 7.05 -11.47
C GLY A 37 -27.24 5.69 -12.05
N ASN A 38 -26.09 5.13 -11.65
CA ASN A 38 -25.69 3.78 -12.03
C ASN A 38 -26.56 2.71 -11.35
N LEU A 39 -26.90 2.90 -10.07
CA LEU A 39 -27.84 2.03 -9.34
C LEU A 39 -29.21 2.01 -10.02
N LYS A 40 -29.77 3.18 -10.36
CA LYS A 40 -31.05 3.28 -11.10
C LYS A 40 -31.01 2.50 -12.42
N ARG A 41 -29.94 2.65 -13.19
CA ARG A 41 -29.76 1.93 -14.46
C ARG A 41 -29.69 0.42 -14.26
N HIS A 42 -28.96 -0.03 -13.24
CA HIS A 42 -28.88 -1.45 -12.89
C HIS A 42 -30.24 -2.02 -12.48
N LEU A 43 -31.08 -1.22 -11.81
CA LEU A 43 -32.43 -1.59 -11.41
C LEU A 43 -33.49 -1.45 -12.52
N GLY A 44 -33.10 -1.04 -13.73
CA GLY A 44 -34.02 -0.81 -14.84
C GLY A 44 -34.91 0.43 -14.69
N LEU A 45 -34.56 1.35 -13.78
CA LEU A 45 -35.29 2.59 -13.53
C LEU A 45 -34.78 3.68 -14.48
N THR A 46 -35.26 3.66 -15.72
CA THR A 46 -34.89 4.64 -16.76
C THR A 46 -36.04 5.61 -17.00
N GLY A 47 -36.03 6.76 -16.34
CA GLY A 47 -37.11 7.76 -16.52
C GLY A 47 -36.86 9.09 -15.84
N ASP A 48 -36.36 9.08 -14.60
CA ASP A 48 -36.26 10.31 -13.81
C ASP A 48 -34.82 10.80 -13.65
N GLN A 49 -34.63 12.12 -13.83
CA GLN A 49 -33.38 12.81 -13.52
C GLN A 49 -33.02 12.55 -12.05
N THR A 50 -31.76 12.21 -11.78
CA THR A 50 -31.25 12.10 -10.41
C THR A 50 -31.27 13.48 -9.78
N ARG A 51 -32.07 13.65 -8.73
CA ARG A 51 -32.10 14.89 -7.95
C ARG A 51 -30.85 14.95 -7.10
N VAL A 52 -30.24 16.13 -7.01
CA VAL A 52 -29.01 16.36 -6.26
C VAL A 52 -29.37 17.19 -5.03
N ASP A 53 -29.15 16.63 -3.84
CA ASP A 53 -29.42 17.27 -2.56
C ASP A 53 -28.31 18.27 -2.20
N ASP A 54 -27.05 17.87 -2.38
CA ASP A 54 -25.87 18.73 -2.19
C ASP A 54 -25.07 18.84 -3.50
N VAL A 55 -25.03 20.05 -4.08
CA VAL A 55 -24.35 20.32 -5.36
C VAL A 55 -22.82 20.34 -5.21
N VAL A 56 -22.30 20.68 -4.04
CA VAL A 56 -20.85 20.74 -3.77
C VAL A 56 -20.30 19.32 -3.63
N GLN A 57 -21.02 18.47 -2.90
CA GLN A 57 -20.64 17.08 -2.66
C GLN A 57 -21.19 16.12 -3.73
N GLN A 58 -22.03 16.61 -4.63
CA GLN A 58 -22.69 15.83 -5.68
C GLN A 58 -23.48 14.64 -5.11
N LEU A 59 -24.22 14.86 -4.01
CA LEU A 59 -25.02 13.83 -3.36
C LEU A 59 -26.41 13.74 -3.99
N ALA A 60 -26.87 12.53 -4.32
CA ALA A 60 -28.22 12.31 -4.78
C ALA A 60 -29.22 12.39 -3.62
N GLU A 61 -30.44 12.82 -3.93
CA GLU A 61 -31.64 12.58 -3.14
C GLU A 61 -32.25 11.24 -3.62
N PRO A 62 -32.13 10.14 -2.85
CA PRO A 62 -32.71 8.86 -3.24
C PRO A 62 -34.23 8.93 -3.27
N GLU A 63 -34.85 8.36 -4.30
CA GLU A 63 -36.31 8.28 -4.39
C GLU A 63 -36.88 7.26 -3.40
N ASP A 64 -38.05 7.54 -2.84
CA ASP A 64 -38.76 6.67 -1.88
C ASP A 64 -38.85 5.23 -2.36
N ALA A 65 -39.11 5.00 -3.65
CA ALA A 65 -39.19 3.66 -4.23
C ALA A 65 -37.88 2.85 -4.10
N ILE A 66 -36.72 3.52 -4.14
CA ILE A 66 -35.41 2.87 -3.94
C ILE A 66 -35.16 2.66 -2.45
N LEU A 67 -35.48 3.65 -1.61
CA LEU A 67 -35.38 3.52 -0.15
C LEU A 67 -36.24 2.33 0.34
N ASP A 68 -37.48 2.24 -0.10
CA ASP A 68 -38.42 1.16 0.18
C ASP A 68 -37.89 -0.20 -0.30
N ARG A 69 -37.38 -0.26 -1.53
CA ARG A 69 -36.82 -1.50 -2.12
C ARG A 69 -35.69 -2.07 -1.28
N PHE A 70 -34.86 -1.22 -0.68
CA PHE A 70 -33.74 -1.63 0.16
C PHE A 70 -34.07 -1.63 1.65
N HIS A 71 -35.32 -1.33 2.02
CA HIS A 71 -35.79 -1.19 3.40
C HIS A 71 -34.96 -0.19 4.21
N ILE A 72 -34.64 0.96 3.61
CA ILE A 72 -33.86 2.04 4.19
C ILE A 72 -34.81 3.02 4.88
N ASP A 73 -34.62 3.20 6.18
CA ASP A 73 -35.46 4.02 7.08
C ASP A 73 -34.64 5.10 7.80
N ALA A 74 -33.49 5.48 7.23
CA ALA A 74 -32.64 6.53 7.76
C ALA A 74 -33.34 7.89 7.60
N LEU A 75 -33.48 8.62 8.70
CA LEU A 75 -34.18 9.91 8.74
C LEU A 75 -33.18 11.08 8.69
N PRO A 76 -33.45 12.13 7.89
CA PRO A 76 -32.61 13.32 7.89
C PRO A 76 -32.62 14.04 9.24
N ALA A 77 -31.44 14.45 9.70
CA ALA A 77 -31.30 15.27 10.89
C ALA A 77 -31.89 16.69 10.74
N SER A 78 -32.17 17.14 9.51
CA SER A 78 -32.79 18.45 9.22
C SER A 78 -33.97 18.34 8.26
N GLN A 79 -35.18 18.60 8.74
CA GLN A 79 -36.45 18.56 7.98
C GLN A 79 -36.77 19.85 7.20
N ALA A 80 -35.78 20.58 6.67
CA ALA A 80 -36.09 21.78 5.88
C ALA A 80 -35.99 21.48 4.38
N PRO A 81 -37.11 21.41 3.63
CA PRO A 81 -37.05 21.23 2.18
C PRO A 81 -36.42 22.48 1.56
N ARG A 82 -35.27 22.31 0.93
CA ARG A 82 -34.72 23.31 0.01
C ARG A 82 -35.13 22.95 -1.41
N PRO A 83 -35.40 23.93 -2.29
CA PRO A 83 -35.64 23.64 -3.69
C PRO A 83 -34.38 23.02 -4.32
N ALA A 84 -34.43 21.74 -4.65
CA ALA A 84 -33.35 21.03 -5.32
C ALA A 84 -33.30 21.42 -6.81
N PRO A 85 -32.13 21.84 -7.34
CA PRO A 85 -31.95 22.01 -8.77
C PRO A 85 -31.96 20.65 -9.50
N THR A 86 -32.81 20.49 -10.50
CA THR A 86 -32.79 19.34 -11.41
C THR A 86 -31.74 19.56 -12.50
N PHE A 87 -30.75 18.67 -12.59
CA PHE A 87 -29.74 18.70 -13.64
C PHE A 87 -30.02 17.62 -14.69
N ASP A 88 -30.11 18.03 -15.95
CA ASP A 88 -30.03 17.10 -17.09
C ASP A 88 -28.58 16.66 -17.27
N LEU A 89 -28.32 15.35 -17.15
CA LEU A 89 -26.99 14.75 -17.32
C LEU A 89 -26.64 14.48 -18.79
N GLN A 90 -27.55 14.71 -19.75
CA GLN A 90 -27.25 14.55 -21.18
C GLN A 90 -26.11 15.43 -21.71
N PRO A 91 -25.90 16.70 -21.30
CA PRO A 91 -24.87 17.57 -21.87
C PRO A 91 -23.44 17.16 -21.51
N LEU A 92 -23.24 16.39 -20.43
CA LEU A 92 -21.89 15.97 -20.00
C LEU A 92 -21.25 14.96 -20.96
N LYS A 93 -22.06 14.28 -21.80
CA LYS A 93 -21.56 13.36 -22.83
C LYS A 93 -20.85 14.06 -24.00
N THR A 94 -21.16 15.33 -24.25
CA THR A 94 -20.60 16.07 -25.39
C THR A 94 -19.23 16.69 -25.05
N MET A 95 -18.98 17.00 -23.78
CA MET A 95 -17.69 17.53 -23.34
C MET A 95 -16.60 16.45 -23.22
N ILE A 96 -16.99 15.19 -23.01
CA ILE A 96 -16.06 14.05 -22.87
C ILE A 96 -15.57 13.52 -24.24
N ARG A 97 -16.24 13.87 -25.36
CA ARG A 97 -15.84 13.39 -26.70
C ARG A 97 -14.71 14.19 -27.37
N SER A 98 -14.34 15.36 -26.86
CA SER A 98 -13.36 16.25 -27.50
C SER A 98 -11.95 16.20 -26.90
N ILE A 99 -11.70 15.33 -25.91
CA ILE A 99 -10.37 15.15 -25.28
C ILE A 99 -9.73 13.79 -25.68
N LEU A 100 -10.44 12.98 -26.46
CA LEU A 100 -9.98 11.65 -26.86
C LEU A 100 -9.32 11.65 -28.26
N CYS A 101 -8.26 12.44 -28.46
CA CYS A 101 -7.43 12.30 -29.68
C CYS A 101 -6.00 12.86 -29.59
N ALA A 102 -5.44 13.05 -28.39
CA ALA A 102 -4.03 13.37 -28.24
C ALA A 102 -3.28 12.17 -27.65
N SER A 103 -2.66 11.41 -28.56
CA SER A 103 -1.43 10.64 -28.31
C SER A 103 -1.53 9.44 -27.34
N LEU A 104 -2.16 8.34 -27.77
CA LEU A 104 -1.73 7.03 -27.29
C LEU A 104 -0.45 6.63 -28.03
N PHE A 105 0.70 7.01 -27.47
CA PHE A 105 1.86 6.14 -27.54
C PHE A 105 1.66 5.05 -26.48
N LEU A 106 0.91 4.01 -26.80
CA LEU A 106 0.94 2.76 -26.03
C LEU A 106 2.25 2.07 -26.38
N THR A 107 3.34 2.47 -25.73
CA THR A 107 4.38 1.49 -25.43
C THR A 107 3.74 0.52 -24.43
N PRO A 108 3.63 -0.79 -24.73
CA PRO A 108 3.30 -1.74 -23.68
C PRO A 108 4.33 -1.56 -22.56
N ASP A 109 3.87 -1.33 -21.33
CA ASP A 109 4.76 -1.34 -20.16
C ASP A 109 5.34 -2.74 -20.06
N VAL A 110 6.53 -2.93 -20.62
CA VAL A 110 7.23 -4.23 -20.72
C VAL A 110 7.48 -4.84 -19.33
N PHE A 111 7.34 -4.03 -18.27
CA PHE A 111 7.62 -4.38 -16.88
C PHE A 111 6.39 -4.46 -15.97
N ALA A 112 5.18 -4.10 -16.43
CA ALA A 112 3.98 -4.16 -15.61
C ALA A 112 3.53 -5.60 -15.34
N ALA A 113 3.07 -5.86 -14.12
CA ALA A 113 2.47 -7.13 -13.75
C ALA A 113 1.21 -7.39 -14.59
N PRO A 114 0.94 -8.65 -14.98
CA PRO A 114 -0.34 -9.02 -15.57
C PRO A 114 -1.52 -8.54 -14.73
N ASP A 115 -2.60 -8.08 -15.36
CA ASP A 115 -3.81 -7.57 -14.69
C ASP A 115 -4.39 -8.53 -13.64
N ALA A 116 -4.27 -9.84 -13.88
CA ALA A 116 -4.69 -10.88 -12.92
C ALA A 116 -3.93 -10.80 -11.58
N ASN A 117 -2.67 -10.36 -11.58
CA ASN A 117 -1.89 -10.17 -10.36
C ASN A 117 -2.31 -8.88 -9.63
N LEU A 118 -2.73 -7.85 -10.34
CA LEU A 118 -3.29 -6.65 -9.73
C LEU A 118 -4.68 -6.90 -9.13
N GLN A 119 -5.43 -7.89 -9.62
CA GLN A 119 -6.78 -8.18 -9.14
C GLN A 119 -6.80 -8.53 -7.65
N TRP A 120 -6.00 -9.50 -7.21
CA TRP A 120 -6.00 -9.91 -5.79
C TRP A 120 -5.62 -8.74 -4.88
N TRP A 121 -4.68 -7.90 -5.31
CA TRP A 121 -4.18 -6.78 -4.54
C TRP A 121 -5.22 -5.66 -4.43
N ARG A 122 -5.95 -5.39 -5.52
CA ARG A 122 -7.11 -4.51 -5.48
C ARG A 122 -8.15 -5.07 -4.51
N GLU A 123 -8.48 -6.35 -4.56
CA GLU A 123 -9.43 -6.98 -3.63
C GLU A 123 -8.96 -6.98 -2.17
N ALA A 124 -7.64 -7.04 -1.95
CA ALA A 124 -7.02 -7.09 -0.63
C ALA A 124 -7.33 -5.85 0.23
N ARG A 125 -7.24 -4.66 -0.38
CA ARG A 125 -7.51 -3.31 0.20
C ARG A 125 -6.72 -2.89 1.45
N PHE A 126 -6.30 -3.83 2.29
CA PHE A 126 -5.75 -3.57 3.61
C PHE A 126 -4.62 -4.54 3.95
N GLY A 127 -3.47 -4.00 4.30
CA GLY A 127 -2.27 -4.77 4.67
C GLY A 127 -1.51 -4.17 5.84
N LEU A 128 -0.54 -4.92 6.33
CA LEU A 128 0.34 -4.52 7.44
C LEU A 128 1.71 -4.11 6.89
N PHE A 129 2.19 -2.91 7.25
CA PHE A 129 3.58 -2.52 7.03
C PHE A 129 4.37 -2.58 8.34
N ILE A 130 5.51 -3.27 8.36
CA ILE A 130 6.35 -3.40 9.55
C ILE A 130 7.75 -2.81 9.30
N HIS A 131 8.04 -1.74 10.03
CA HIS A 131 9.36 -1.13 10.15
C HIS A 131 10.01 -1.62 11.45
N TRP A 132 11.05 -2.46 11.36
CA TRP A 132 11.69 -3.06 12.54
C TRP A 132 13.17 -3.36 12.34
N GLY A 133 13.98 -3.08 13.37
CA GLY A 133 15.41 -3.30 13.33
C GLY A 133 16.09 -2.95 14.66
N PRO A 134 17.43 -3.04 14.75
CA PRO A 134 18.18 -2.85 15.98
C PRO A 134 17.92 -1.52 16.72
N VAL A 135 17.61 -0.46 15.97
CA VAL A 135 17.22 0.86 16.49
C VAL A 135 16.00 0.83 17.41
N SER A 136 15.15 -0.20 17.36
CA SER A 136 14.03 -0.35 18.30
C SER A 136 14.50 -0.39 19.77
N LEU A 137 15.77 -0.73 20.04
CA LEU A 137 16.38 -0.60 21.39
C LEU A 137 16.43 0.84 21.91
N LYS A 138 16.33 1.83 21.01
CA LYS A 138 16.33 3.27 21.34
C LYS A 138 14.95 3.89 21.36
N GLY A 139 13.92 3.18 20.89
CA GLY A 139 12.58 3.73 20.75
C GLY A 139 12.50 4.89 19.75
N THR A 140 13.41 4.93 18.77
CA THR A 140 13.47 5.97 17.73
C THR A 140 13.22 5.37 16.34
N GLU A 141 12.98 6.26 15.38
CA GLU A 141 12.64 5.90 14.00
C GLU A 141 13.75 5.09 13.30
N ILE A 142 13.37 4.06 12.54
CA ILE A 142 14.30 3.23 11.76
C ILE A 142 14.96 4.02 10.63
N GLY A 143 16.26 3.82 10.40
CA GLY A 143 17.10 4.66 9.55
C GLY A 143 17.26 6.08 10.05
N TRP A 144 16.20 6.89 10.01
CA TRP A 144 16.22 8.34 10.12
C TRP A 144 16.82 8.88 11.43
N SER A 145 16.76 8.11 12.51
CA SER A 145 17.36 8.49 13.80
C SER A 145 18.89 8.28 13.87
N ARG A 146 19.49 7.54 12.92
CA ARG A 146 20.94 7.38 12.78
C ARG A 146 21.60 8.73 12.53
N ALA A 147 22.46 9.17 13.44
CA ALA A 147 23.17 10.42 13.30
C ALA A 147 24.20 10.39 12.16
N GLY A 148 24.66 11.58 11.79
CA GLY A 148 25.64 11.77 10.72
C GLY A 148 24.99 11.97 9.36
N GLU A 149 25.81 11.84 8.31
CA GLU A 149 25.41 12.14 6.94
C GLU A 149 24.42 11.09 6.40
N ARG A 150 23.27 11.56 5.89
CA ARG A 150 22.34 10.75 5.09
C ARG A 150 22.78 10.81 3.64
N ARG A 151 23.82 10.04 3.30
CA ARG A 151 24.44 10.09 1.97
C ARG A 151 23.38 9.91 0.88
N GLY A 152 23.46 10.76 -0.14
CA GLY A 152 22.46 10.80 -1.22
C GLY A 152 21.14 11.50 -0.88
N TYR A 153 20.93 11.97 0.36
CA TYR A 153 19.72 12.67 0.80
C TYR A 153 20.04 13.98 1.54
N ARG A 154 19.00 14.76 1.89
CA ARG A 154 19.14 16.07 2.54
C ARG A 154 19.17 15.95 4.06
N GLY A 155 20.08 16.71 4.67
CA GLY A 155 20.20 16.90 6.12
C GLY A 155 20.81 15.70 6.86
N PRO A 156 21.40 15.93 8.04
CA PRO A 156 21.90 14.85 8.87
C PRO A 156 20.76 14.17 9.64
N GLY A 157 20.97 12.93 10.08
CA GLY A 157 20.21 12.39 11.20
C GLY A 157 20.75 12.92 12.52
N THR A 158 19.96 12.85 13.58
CA THR A 158 20.19 13.72 14.76
C THR A 158 20.00 13.07 16.13
N LEU A 159 19.47 11.83 16.22
CA LEU A 159 19.00 11.30 17.51
C LEU A 159 19.98 10.31 18.16
N VAL A 160 20.58 9.41 17.39
CA VAL A 160 21.43 8.33 17.92
C VAL A 160 22.80 8.41 17.26
N PRO A 161 23.90 8.62 18.02
CA PRO A 161 25.26 8.70 17.48
C PRO A 161 25.58 7.55 16.51
N THR A 162 26.27 7.84 15.40
CA THR A 162 26.53 6.88 14.31
C THR A 162 27.18 5.59 14.81
N ASP A 163 28.23 5.70 15.61
CA ASP A 163 28.96 4.55 16.15
C ASP A 163 28.09 3.70 17.08
N GLU A 164 27.17 4.33 17.81
CA GLU A 164 26.21 3.62 18.65
C GLU A 164 25.17 2.90 17.79
N TYR A 165 24.55 3.61 16.85
CA TYR A 165 23.51 3.09 15.95
C TYR A 165 24.00 1.86 15.20
N ASP A 166 25.18 1.97 14.59
CA ASP A 166 25.77 0.94 13.74
C ASP A 166 26.23 -0.29 14.54
N ASN A 167 26.19 -0.24 15.87
CA ASN A 167 26.54 -1.35 16.76
C ASN A 167 25.35 -1.87 17.59
N LEU A 168 24.14 -1.31 17.45
CA LEU A 168 22.95 -1.78 18.18
C LEU A 168 22.62 -3.25 17.89
N TYR A 169 22.90 -3.72 16.68
CA TYR A 169 22.64 -5.11 16.29
C TYR A 169 23.37 -6.15 17.16
N ARG A 170 24.46 -5.75 17.84
CA ARG A 170 25.21 -6.60 18.77
C ARG A 170 24.48 -6.83 20.11
N GLN A 171 23.47 -6.03 20.39
CA GLN A 171 22.64 -6.12 21.60
C GLN A 171 21.19 -6.53 21.27
N PHE A 172 20.81 -6.42 19.99
CA PHE A 172 19.45 -6.68 19.53
C PHE A 172 19.12 -8.18 19.58
N ASN A 173 18.42 -8.58 20.64
CA ASN A 173 17.96 -9.95 20.89
C ASN A 173 16.46 -9.98 21.21
N PRO A 174 15.57 -9.93 20.21
CA PRO A 174 14.13 -9.96 20.43
C PRO A 174 13.64 -11.37 20.82
N THR A 175 13.82 -11.72 22.09
CA THR A 175 13.49 -13.06 22.62
C THR A 175 12.00 -13.42 22.55
N LEU A 176 11.13 -12.42 22.43
CA LEU A 176 9.68 -12.59 22.29
C LEU A 176 9.21 -12.58 20.83
N PHE A 177 10.13 -12.50 19.85
CA PHE A 177 9.73 -12.54 18.45
C PHE A 177 9.19 -13.91 18.04
N ASN A 178 7.96 -13.88 17.52
CA ASN A 178 7.27 -15.01 16.93
C ASN A 178 6.53 -14.58 15.65
N ALA A 179 7.05 -15.01 14.50
CA ALA A 179 6.45 -14.69 13.20
C ALA A 179 4.99 -15.16 13.06
N ARG A 180 4.65 -16.32 13.62
CA ARG A 180 3.29 -16.87 13.56
C ARG A 180 2.29 -16.00 14.33
N GLU A 181 2.70 -15.47 15.48
CA GLU A 181 1.86 -14.55 16.26
C GLU A 181 1.61 -13.25 15.51
N TRP A 182 2.63 -12.68 14.86
CA TRP A 182 2.48 -11.46 14.06
C TRP A 182 1.54 -11.67 12.87
N VAL A 183 1.71 -12.77 12.14
CA VAL A 183 0.84 -13.11 11.01
C VAL A 183 -0.59 -13.39 11.47
N ALA A 184 -0.77 -14.12 12.57
CA ALA A 184 -2.09 -14.37 13.15
C ALA A 184 -2.78 -13.06 13.59
N LEU A 185 -2.04 -12.12 14.17
CA LEU A 185 -2.56 -10.81 14.53
C LEU A 185 -2.99 -10.00 13.31
N ALA A 186 -2.20 -10.01 12.23
CA ALA A 186 -2.57 -9.37 10.97
C ALA A 186 -3.87 -9.95 10.39
N GLN A 187 -4.01 -11.28 10.38
CA GLN A 187 -5.24 -11.95 9.93
C GLN A 187 -6.45 -11.62 10.81
N ALA A 188 -6.27 -11.62 12.13
CA ALA A 188 -7.32 -11.27 13.08
C ALA A 188 -7.77 -9.81 12.93
N ALA A 189 -6.86 -8.92 12.54
CA ALA A 189 -7.17 -7.53 12.19
C ALA A 189 -7.83 -7.37 10.80
N GLY A 190 -7.98 -8.44 10.03
CA GLY A 190 -8.60 -8.43 8.70
C GLY A 190 -7.64 -8.08 7.55
N MET A 191 -6.35 -7.90 7.83
CA MET A 191 -5.34 -7.61 6.82
C MET A 191 -5.12 -8.81 5.89
N LYS A 192 -4.83 -8.53 4.62
CA LYS A 192 -4.72 -9.54 3.55
C LYS A 192 -3.30 -9.77 3.05
N TYR A 193 -2.39 -8.87 3.39
CA TYR A 193 -0.97 -8.97 3.09
C TYR A 193 -0.12 -8.29 4.17
N LEU A 194 1.15 -8.62 4.20
CA LEU A 194 2.15 -8.05 5.10
C LEU A 194 3.39 -7.64 4.29
N VAL A 195 3.86 -6.41 4.48
CA VAL A 195 5.13 -5.90 3.93
C VAL A 195 6.11 -5.66 5.07
N PHE A 196 7.25 -6.36 5.05
CA PHE A 196 8.26 -6.27 6.10
C PHE A 196 9.54 -5.59 5.59
N THR A 197 10.14 -4.73 6.41
CA THR A 197 11.44 -4.10 6.15
C THR A 197 12.59 -5.09 6.15
N SER A 198 12.93 -5.63 4.97
CA SER A 198 14.08 -6.52 4.82
C SER A 198 15.41 -5.78 5.04
N ARG A 199 15.47 -4.51 4.62
CA ARG A 199 16.61 -3.61 4.80
C ARG A 199 16.17 -2.16 4.62
N HIS A 200 16.54 -1.29 5.56
CA HIS A 200 16.26 0.15 5.51
C HIS A 200 17.51 0.94 5.09
N HIS A 201 17.41 2.28 5.04
CA HIS A 201 18.50 3.17 4.61
C HIS A 201 19.80 3.04 5.44
N ASP A 202 19.71 2.55 6.68
CA ASP A 202 20.86 2.28 7.54
C ASP A 202 21.72 1.09 7.08
N GLY A 203 21.22 0.31 6.12
CA GLY A 203 21.92 -0.80 5.48
C GLY A 203 21.85 -2.12 6.26
N PHE A 204 21.23 -2.18 7.44
CA PHE A 204 21.14 -3.41 8.22
C PHE A 204 20.15 -4.40 7.58
N SER A 205 20.62 -5.62 7.30
CA SER A 205 19.79 -6.65 6.66
C SER A 205 19.09 -7.51 7.71
N MET A 206 17.76 -7.55 7.68
CA MET A 206 16.91 -8.39 8.53
C MET A 206 16.74 -9.83 7.98
N PHE A 207 17.61 -10.23 7.06
CA PHE A 207 17.61 -11.52 6.35
C PHE A 207 19.05 -12.03 6.17
N ASP A 208 19.22 -13.32 5.85
CA ASP A 208 20.55 -13.94 5.75
C ASP A 208 21.26 -13.69 4.40
N THR A 209 21.56 -12.44 4.10
CA THR A 209 22.32 -12.06 2.90
C THR A 209 23.75 -12.58 2.94
N GLN A 210 24.30 -13.06 1.83
CA GLN A 210 25.72 -13.41 1.72
C GLN A 210 26.59 -12.23 1.27
N ALA A 211 25.97 -11.08 0.96
CA ALA A 211 26.68 -9.91 0.45
C ALA A 211 27.30 -9.03 1.56
N SER A 212 26.91 -9.21 2.83
CA SER A 212 27.38 -8.40 3.96
C SER A 212 27.24 -9.13 5.30
N ASP A 213 28.17 -8.89 6.22
CA ASP A 213 28.08 -9.33 7.62
C ASP A 213 27.21 -8.40 8.50
N TYR A 214 26.76 -7.26 7.96
CA TYR A 214 25.89 -6.32 8.66
C TYR A 214 24.41 -6.75 8.55
N LYS A 215 24.12 -7.87 9.22
CA LYS A 215 22.84 -8.60 9.13
C LYS A 215 22.43 -9.24 10.45
N ILE A 216 21.15 -9.57 10.58
CA ILE A 216 20.55 -10.15 11.78
C ILE A 216 21.06 -11.56 12.11
N THR A 217 21.51 -12.32 11.10
CA THR A 217 22.08 -13.66 11.25
C THR A 217 23.58 -13.66 11.56
N SER A 218 24.21 -12.48 11.59
CA SER A 218 25.64 -12.34 11.87
C SER A 218 26.03 -13.04 13.19
N PRO A 219 27.23 -13.65 13.28
CA PRO A 219 27.75 -14.17 14.55
C PRO A 219 27.83 -13.11 15.65
N LEU A 220 27.92 -11.83 15.28
CA LEU A 220 27.93 -10.71 16.22
C LEU A 220 26.53 -10.31 16.69
N SER A 221 25.46 -10.75 16.02
CA SER A 221 24.10 -10.62 16.54
C SER A 221 23.85 -11.70 17.60
N PRO A 222 23.23 -11.36 18.74
CA PRO A 222 22.77 -12.35 19.70
C PRO A 222 21.52 -13.11 19.23
N PHE A 223 20.76 -12.58 18.27
CA PHE A 223 19.51 -13.18 17.81
C PHE A 223 19.72 -14.34 16.82
N ARG A 224 20.57 -14.13 15.80
CA ARG A 224 21.05 -15.13 14.81
C ARG A 224 19.98 -15.91 14.03
N ARG A 225 18.73 -15.49 14.09
CA ARG A 225 17.62 -16.07 13.33
C ARG A 225 17.31 -15.21 12.12
N ASP A 226 16.90 -15.86 11.04
CA ASP A 226 16.48 -15.21 9.81
C ASP A 226 15.01 -14.78 9.93
N VAL A 227 14.79 -13.49 10.21
CA VAL A 227 13.45 -12.92 10.44
C VAL A 227 12.61 -13.00 9.17
N VAL A 228 13.20 -12.72 8.00
CA VAL A 228 12.48 -12.76 6.73
C VAL A 228 12.07 -14.19 6.38
N ARG A 229 12.91 -15.20 6.66
CA ARG A 229 12.53 -16.62 6.55
C ARG A 229 11.30 -16.93 7.39
N GLU A 230 11.36 -16.61 8.67
CA GLU A 230 10.29 -16.98 9.61
C GLU A 230 8.96 -16.30 9.26
N LEU A 231 8.99 -15.04 8.81
CA LEU A 231 7.79 -14.34 8.33
C LEU A 231 7.27 -14.88 7.01
N ALA A 232 8.15 -15.21 6.05
CA ALA A 232 7.75 -15.82 4.79
C ALA A 232 7.01 -17.16 5.04
N ASP A 233 7.63 -18.05 5.82
CA ASP A 233 7.07 -19.35 6.14
C ASP A 233 5.73 -19.23 6.89
N ALA A 234 5.63 -18.27 7.83
CA ALA A 234 4.39 -18.01 8.57
C ALA A 234 3.27 -17.46 7.67
N CYS A 235 3.58 -16.50 6.79
CA CYS A 235 2.63 -15.97 5.82
C CYS A 235 2.14 -17.05 4.86
N HIS A 236 3.04 -17.86 4.31
CA HIS A 236 2.69 -18.95 3.39
C HIS A 236 1.82 -20.01 4.08
N ALA A 237 2.16 -20.41 5.31
CA ALA A 237 1.35 -21.34 6.09
C ALA A 237 -0.05 -20.81 6.40
N ALA A 238 -0.18 -19.50 6.59
CA ALA A 238 -1.45 -18.83 6.89
C ALA A 238 -2.26 -18.45 5.65
N GLY A 239 -1.70 -18.57 4.44
CA GLY A 239 -2.30 -18.06 3.20
C GLY A 239 -2.34 -16.53 3.13
N LEU A 240 -1.53 -15.83 3.94
CA LEU A 240 -1.38 -14.37 3.88
C LEU A 240 -0.36 -14.00 2.81
N LYS A 241 -0.68 -13.00 1.98
CA LYS A 241 0.22 -12.52 0.94
C LYS A 241 1.44 -11.85 1.56
N PHE A 242 2.63 -12.13 1.03
CA PHE A 242 3.88 -11.69 1.66
C PHE A 242 4.65 -10.74 0.76
N GLY A 243 5.08 -9.61 1.32
CA GLY A 243 5.88 -8.62 0.64
C GLY A 243 7.06 -8.13 1.46
N LEU A 244 8.02 -7.54 0.79
CA LEU A 244 9.22 -6.99 1.41
C LEU A 244 9.45 -5.56 0.98
N TYR A 245 9.73 -4.71 1.96
CA TYR A 245 10.36 -3.41 1.72
C TYR A 245 11.86 -3.61 1.54
N TYR A 246 12.44 -2.92 0.56
CA TYR A 246 13.88 -2.88 0.35
C TYR A 246 14.35 -1.47 0.00
N SER A 247 15.25 -0.92 0.82
CA SER A 247 15.86 0.36 0.52
C SER A 247 17.00 0.23 -0.51
N GLN A 248 16.92 1.02 -1.58
CA GLN A 248 18.00 1.15 -2.56
C GLN A 248 19.18 2.03 -2.10
N PRO A 249 19.01 3.16 -1.37
CA PRO A 249 20.13 3.84 -0.73
C PRO A 249 20.70 3.06 0.47
N ASP A 250 21.99 3.22 0.70
CA ASP A 250 22.68 2.73 1.89
C ASP A 250 23.62 3.79 2.46
N TRP A 251 23.28 4.32 3.63
CA TRP A 251 24.08 5.36 4.27
C TRP A 251 25.39 4.86 4.86
N ARG A 252 25.58 3.53 4.98
CA ARG A 252 26.76 2.87 5.52
C ARG A 252 27.68 2.32 4.44
N HIS A 253 27.15 1.78 3.33
CA HIS A 253 27.96 1.10 2.32
C HIS A 253 28.95 2.08 1.66
N PRO A 254 30.27 1.85 1.70
CA PRO A 254 31.27 2.82 1.27
C PRO A 254 31.09 3.24 -0.19
N ASP A 255 30.64 2.33 -1.04
CA ASP A 255 30.55 2.55 -2.49
C ASP A 255 29.19 3.12 -2.96
N ALA A 256 28.16 3.20 -2.10
CA ALA A 256 26.79 3.53 -2.51
C ALA A 256 26.59 4.93 -3.11
N PHE A 257 27.53 5.84 -2.86
CA PHE A 257 27.51 7.21 -3.37
C PHE A 257 28.92 7.65 -3.78
N THR A 258 29.73 6.70 -4.27
CA THR A 258 31.11 6.95 -4.70
C THR A 258 31.19 6.66 -6.19
N PRO A 259 31.19 7.70 -7.06
CA PRO A 259 30.99 7.52 -8.50
C PRO A 259 31.94 6.51 -9.17
N ASP A 260 33.21 6.47 -8.77
CA ASP A 260 34.23 5.55 -9.30
C ASP A 260 34.09 4.10 -8.83
N ARG A 261 33.21 3.84 -7.84
CA ARG A 261 32.98 2.50 -7.28
C ARG A 261 31.50 2.09 -7.26
N HIS A 262 30.61 2.94 -7.77
CA HIS A 262 29.16 2.75 -7.68
C HIS A 262 28.70 1.44 -8.33
N ASP A 263 29.35 0.99 -9.40
CA ASP A 263 29.06 -0.30 -10.03
C ASP A 263 29.19 -1.49 -9.07
N ARG A 264 30.12 -1.42 -8.09
CA ARG A 264 30.25 -2.44 -7.04
C ARG A 264 29.03 -2.43 -6.12
N TYR A 265 28.51 -1.24 -5.81
CA TYR A 265 27.29 -1.11 -5.03
C TYR A 265 26.06 -1.62 -5.80
N LEU A 266 25.95 -1.35 -7.10
CA LEU A 266 24.88 -1.88 -7.93
C LEU A 266 24.92 -3.42 -7.98
N ALA A 267 26.12 -4.01 -8.09
CA ALA A 267 26.29 -5.47 -8.01
C ALA A 267 25.88 -6.04 -6.64
N TYR A 268 26.26 -5.35 -5.55
CA TYR A 268 25.82 -5.69 -4.19
C TYR A 268 24.29 -5.65 -4.07
N LEU A 269 23.66 -4.56 -4.52
CA LEU A 269 22.21 -4.36 -4.48
C LEU A 269 21.48 -5.48 -5.25
N LYS A 270 21.89 -5.75 -6.50
CA LYS A 270 21.30 -6.81 -7.33
C LYS A 270 21.47 -8.20 -6.70
N THR A 271 22.58 -8.45 -6.01
CA THR A 271 22.81 -9.70 -5.27
C THR A 271 21.78 -9.86 -4.16
N GLN A 272 21.57 -8.83 -3.34
CA GLN A 272 20.59 -8.85 -2.26
C GLN A 272 19.15 -9.03 -2.77
N VAL A 273 18.76 -8.29 -3.82
CA VAL A 273 17.42 -8.45 -4.43
C VAL A 273 17.23 -9.86 -4.98
N ARG A 274 18.23 -10.44 -5.64
CA ARG A 274 18.19 -11.85 -6.10
C ARG A 274 18.01 -12.81 -4.92
N GLU A 275 18.75 -12.64 -3.83
CA GLU A 275 18.62 -13.48 -2.63
C GLU A 275 17.19 -13.41 -2.05
N LEU A 276 16.61 -12.21 -1.95
CA LEU A 276 15.24 -12.02 -1.49
C LEU A 276 14.23 -12.77 -2.37
N LEU A 277 14.41 -12.73 -3.68
CA LEU A 277 13.49 -13.32 -4.66
C LEU A 277 13.68 -14.82 -4.87
N THR A 278 14.80 -15.40 -4.45
CA THR A 278 15.12 -16.83 -4.69
C THR A 278 15.10 -17.67 -3.43
N ASN A 279 15.48 -17.10 -2.29
CA ASN A 279 15.56 -17.87 -1.05
C ASN A 279 14.19 -17.96 -0.36
N TYR A 280 13.38 -16.90 -0.37
CA TYR A 280 12.23 -16.77 0.55
C TYR A 280 10.89 -17.26 0.01
N GLY A 281 10.92 -18.10 -1.03
CA GLY A 281 9.71 -18.59 -1.69
C GLY A 281 8.98 -17.47 -2.45
N ARG A 282 7.66 -17.58 -2.53
CA ARG A 282 6.83 -16.62 -3.27
C ARG A 282 6.77 -15.27 -2.54
N LEU A 283 7.12 -14.19 -3.24
CA LEU A 283 6.89 -12.82 -2.82
C LEU A 283 5.79 -12.21 -3.70
N ASP A 284 4.75 -11.68 -3.08
CA ASP A 284 3.64 -11.04 -3.79
C ASP A 284 3.87 -9.53 -3.99
N ILE A 285 4.70 -8.88 -3.15
CA ILE A 285 5.04 -7.45 -3.27
C ILE A 285 6.55 -7.22 -3.00
N LEU A 286 7.21 -6.44 -3.84
CA LEU A 286 8.51 -5.85 -3.58
C LEU A 286 8.38 -4.32 -3.57
N TRP A 287 8.48 -3.75 -2.38
CA TRP A 287 8.28 -2.33 -2.13
C TRP A 287 9.65 -1.66 -2.05
N PHE A 288 10.08 -1.03 -3.13
CA PHE A 288 11.33 -0.27 -3.13
C PHE A 288 11.17 1.06 -2.40
N ASP A 289 12.28 1.57 -1.90
CA ASP A 289 12.38 2.95 -1.47
C ASP A 289 13.69 3.55 -1.95
N GLY A 290 13.61 4.33 -3.02
CA GLY A 290 14.74 5.02 -3.63
C GLY A 290 15.01 6.43 -3.06
N LEU A 291 14.24 6.91 -2.06
CA LEU A 291 14.33 8.30 -1.58
C LEU A 291 14.17 9.36 -2.70
N GLY A 292 13.30 9.09 -3.67
CA GLY A 292 13.03 10.01 -4.79
C GLY A 292 14.18 10.15 -5.79
N LYS A 293 15.14 9.22 -5.78
CA LYS A 293 16.18 9.10 -6.81
C LYS A 293 15.61 8.65 -8.14
N LYS A 294 16.38 8.87 -9.21
CA LYS A 294 16.01 8.41 -10.54
C LYS A 294 16.38 6.94 -10.70
N GLU A 295 15.87 6.32 -11.76
CA GLU A 295 16.12 4.90 -12.01
C GLU A 295 17.62 4.63 -12.25
N GLU A 296 18.33 5.56 -12.92
CA GLU A 296 19.74 5.41 -13.26
C GLU A 296 20.65 5.42 -12.01
N ASP A 297 20.19 6.02 -10.91
CA ASP A 297 20.95 6.07 -9.66
C ASP A 297 21.12 4.67 -9.05
N TYR A 298 20.21 3.73 -9.35
CA TYR A 298 20.20 2.39 -8.77
C TYR A 298 19.99 1.26 -9.79
N ASP A 299 20.04 1.55 -11.09
CA ASP A 299 19.79 0.60 -12.17
C ASP A 299 18.40 -0.06 -12.05
N GLY A 300 17.38 0.81 -11.93
CA GLY A 300 16.00 0.42 -11.65
C GLY A 300 15.43 -0.51 -12.71
N GLU A 301 15.72 -0.27 -13.99
CA GLU A 301 15.26 -1.13 -15.08
C GLU A 301 15.83 -2.56 -14.98
N ALA A 302 17.15 -2.71 -14.76
CA ALA A 302 17.75 -4.04 -14.66
C ALA A 302 17.27 -4.80 -13.41
N ILE A 303 17.03 -4.09 -12.30
CA ILE A 303 16.46 -4.68 -11.08
C ILE A 303 15.04 -5.17 -11.31
N ASN A 304 14.18 -4.37 -11.95
CA ASN A 304 12.80 -4.77 -12.22
C ASN A 304 12.75 -5.94 -13.19
N ARG A 305 13.59 -5.92 -14.24
CA ARG A 305 13.74 -7.05 -15.16
C ARG A 305 14.14 -8.33 -14.43
N LEU A 306 15.18 -8.26 -13.58
CA LEU A 306 15.60 -9.37 -12.73
C LEU A 306 14.45 -9.87 -11.86
N ALA A 307 13.70 -8.95 -11.24
CA ALA A 307 12.59 -9.30 -10.37
C ALA A 307 11.48 -10.05 -11.11
N ARG A 308 11.15 -9.60 -12.33
CA ARG A 308 10.16 -10.23 -13.21
C ARG A 308 10.61 -11.56 -13.79
N GLU A 309 11.89 -11.71 -14.11
CA GLU A 309 12.46 -12.99 -14.55
C GLU A 309 12.37 -14.06 -13.46
N LEU A 310 12.61 -13.68 -12.20
CA LEU A 310 12.56 -14.59 -11.06
C LEU A 310 11.13 -14.84 -10.58
N GLN A 311 10.32 -13.78 -10.49
CA GLN A 311 8.94 -13.84 -10.00
C GLN A 311 8.02 -13.00 -10.91
N PRO A 312 7.52 -13.57 -12.03
CA PRO A 312 6.71 -12.84 -13.02
C PRO A 312 5.42 -12.22 -12.48
N HIS A 313 4.96 -12.67 -11.31
CA HIS A 313 3.71 -12.26 -10.67
C HIS A 313 3.86 -11.16 -9.61
N LEU A 314 5.10 -10.82 -9.24
CA LEU A 314 5.43 -9.89 -8.17
C LEU A 314 4.81 -8.52 -8.41
N LEU A 315 4.34 -7.80 -7.40
CA LEU A 315 3.96 -6.40 -7.56
C LEU A 315 5.11 -5.48 -7.14
N ILE A 316 5.40 -4.45 -7.93
CA ILE A 316 6.48 -3.48 -7.70
C ILE A 316 5.91 -2.07 -7.64
N ASN A 317 6.31 -1.30 -6.62
CA ASN A 317 5.86 0.08 -6.45
C ASN A 317 6.64 1.10 -7.30
N ASN A 318 6.13 2.32 -7.37
CA ASN A 318 6.70 3.41 -8.17
C ASN A 318 7.93 4.13 -7.56
N ARG A 319 8.66 3.51 -6.63
CA ARG A 319 9.69 4.19 -5.81
C ARG A 319 11.12 3.86 -6.20
N ASN A 320 11.33 3.06 -7.23
CA ASN A 320 12.66 2.77 -7.75
C ASN A 320 13.10 3.68 -8.91
N GLY A 321 12.31 4.71 -9.22
CA GLY A 321 12.53 5.64 -10.33
C GLY A 321 11.68 5.34 -11.57
N LEU A 322 11.02 4.18 -11.62
CA LEU A 322 10.07 3.80 -12.67
C LEU A 322 8.63 3.77 -12.14
N PRO A 323 7.60 3.90 -13.01
CA PRO A 323 6.20 3.88 -12.57
C PRO A 323 5.76 2.53 -12.00
N GLU A 324 6.08 1.42 -12.68
CA GLU A 324 5.71 0.03 -12.33
C GLU A 324 4.21 -0.21 -12.11
N ASP A 325 3.78 -0.88 -11.03
CA ASP A 325 2.42 -1.40 -10.89
C ASP A 325 1.46 -0.48 -10.13
N PHE A 326 1.96 0.24 -9.12
CA PHE A 326 1.11 1.08 -8.26
C PHE A 326 1.84 2.27 -7.64
N ASP A 327 1.07 3.32 -7.34
CA ASP A 327 1.56 4.55 -6.70
C ASP A 327 1.49 4.47 -5.18
N THR A 328 2.35 5.26 -4.50
CA THR A 328 2.55 5.17 -3.04
C THR A 328 2.47 6.52 -2.31
N PRO A 329 1.29 7.15 -2.23
CA PRO A 329 1.10 8.31 -1.34
C PRO A 329 1.47 7.94 0.11
N GLU A 330 2.26 8.78 0.77
CA GLU A 330 2.81 8.47 2.10
C GLU A 330 2.35 9.50 3.13
N GLN A 331 1.96 9.01 4.31
CA GLN A 331 1.46 9.81 5.45
C GLN A 331 0.24 10.68 5.12
N ARG A 332 -0.47 10.35 4.03
CA ARG A 332 -1.70 11.04 3.59
C ARG A 332 -2.49 10.14 2.66
N VAL A 333 -3.81 10.24 2.71
CA VAL A 333 -4.65 9.71 1.64
C VAL A 333 -4.34 10.48 0.36
N GLY A 334 -4.11 9.74 -0.74
CA GLY A 334 -3.84 10.32 -2.05
C GLY A 334 -4.99 11.19 -2.58
N LYS A 335 -4.78 11.81 -3.74
CA LYS A 335 -5.89 12.46 -4.47
C LYS A 335 -6.81 11.38 -5.06
N TYR A 336 -8.05 11.75 -5.38
CA TYR A 336 -8.92 10.86 -6.15
C TYR A 336 -8.21 10.43 -7.45
N GLN A 337 -8.07 9.12 -7.63
CA GLN A 337 -7.35 8.49 -8.73
C GLN A 337 -8.03 7.16 -9.06
N ASP A 338 -8.52 7.03 -10.29
CA ASP A 338 -9.25 5.86 -10.82
C ASP A 338 -8.57 5.21 -12.04
N HIS A 339 -7.53 5.84 -12.58
CA HIS A 339 -6.81 5.36 -13.77
C HIS A 339 -5.58 4.49 -13.44
N ARG A 340 -5.11 4.48 -12.18
CA ARG A 340 -3.91 3.74 -11.77
C ARG A 340 -4.04 3.24 -10.33
N PRO A 341 -3.66 1.99 -10.01
CA PRO A 341 -3.66 1.48 -8.64
C PRO A 341 -2.77 2.30 -7.72
N TRP A 342 -3.16 2.45 -6.45
CA TRP A 342 -2.36 3.14 -5.44
C TRP A 342 -2.60 2.56 -4.05
N GLU A 343 -1.59 2.66 -3.20
CA GLU A 343 -1.61 2.23 -1.80
C GLU A 343 -1.02 3.34 -0.93
N SER A 344 -1.75 3.74 0.10
CA SER A 344 -1.25 4.69 1.09
C SER A 344 -0.55 3.96 2.23
N CYS A 345 0.64 4.44 2.60
CA CYS A 345 1.41 3.96 3.73
C CYS A 345 1.67 5.03 4.78
#